data_AF-A0AAP2PDS4-F1
#
_entry.id   AF-A0AAP2PDS4-F1
#
_cell.length_a   1.000
_cell.length_b   1.000
_cell.length_c   1.000
_cell.angle_alpha   90.00
_cell.angle_beta   90.00
_cell.angle_gamma   90.00
#
_symmetry.space_group_name_H-M   'P 1'
#
loop_
_entity.id
_entity.type
_entity.pdbx_description
1 polymer ?
#
loop_
_entity_poly.entity_id
_entity_poly.type
_entity_poly.pdbx_seq_one_letter_code
_entity_poly.pdbx_strand_id
1 'polypeptide(L)'
;MLGKELLDTPRRQQMIKMLWNTTSLTQSVFDEYLLAPIRRYAELVQRLPASESHHHAYPGGMLDHALEMACYGLRLRQRHLLPPGAKPEDQSSSGELWSAAVIHGALMHDVAKTLVDVEIHLEDGREWRLWHGPIPAAYRVRYRVGREYHLHAAVNPLLCERVLGAKVLDWMMTQPKLFALFMYTIAGHTERGGIVAELIHQADRASVAKALGGDPVQALSAPVESIQRKLAEGLRYMVKEQFKLNKRGEVAWLTEEALWLVSPRAVNELKAHLYAQGVKSIPGDLNRLYGELQSHGLIEEVTEGKAVWKCEIVEGDWKQSFNMIKVPPTLIWGVENKPAPFRGKITLQGEGAVTADKPSSEDVAVAKSESDSESKTQSGEIQPSQGIDTQPYSQASTVGDTLDDDIMALFPEVNSELERVLDQVQSADSAEQESSAEPNSSTSAKNVGSRPKSNDQKANNTSDLGEQFWQWLKMGVADHSIVINDTKAPIHTVEGTYFLVSPGIFKRFSTKELGDEEQWKAVQKRFQKLGLHIRTQGQNIHNVSVEGPNKTRLLKGYLECLSKP
;
A
#
# COMPACT_ATOMS: atom_id res chain seq x y z
N MET A 1 -25.47 6.62 7.22
CA MET A 1 -24.96 5.53 8.08
C MET A 1 -24.26 6.16 9.27
N LEU A 2 -24.47 5.63 10.47
CA LEU A 2 -23.80 6.15 11.66
C LEU A 2 -22.33 5.71 11.71
N GLY A 3 -21.45 6.52 12.29
CA GLY A 3 -20.02 6.23 12.31
C GLY A 3 -19.70 4.95 13.08
N LYS A 4 -20.46 4.68 14.14
CA LYS A 4 -20.36 3.44 14.91
C LYS A 4 -20.60 2.21 14.02
N GLU A 5 -21.70 2.19 13.29
CA GLU A 5 -22.07 1.07 12.39
C GLU A 5 -20.99 0.81 11.33
N LEU A 6 -20.43 1.89 10.78
CA LEU A 6 -19.35 1.80 9.79
C LEU A 6 -18.06 1.24 10.39
N LEU A 7 -17.85 1.37 11.70
CA LEU A 7 -16.67 0.86 12.39
C LEU A 7 -16.88 -0.55 12.97
N ASP A 8 -18.10 -1.09 12.96
CA ASP A 8 -18.44 -2.35 13.65
C ASP A 8 -17.89 -3.61 12.96
N THR A 9 -17.20 -3.50 11.82
CA THR A 9 -16.55 -4.67 11.21
C THR A 9 -15.43 -5.19 12.10
N PRO A 10 -15.20 -6.53 12.17
CA PRO A 10 -14.17 -7.10 13.05
C PRO A 10 -12.78 -6.47 12.85
N ARG A 11 -12.38 -6.26 11.59
CA ARG A 11 -11.11 -5.62 11.21
C ARG A 11 -11.00 -4.18 11.75
N ARG A 12 -12.07 -3.37 11.63
CA ARG A 12 -12.05 -1.96 12.10
C ARG A 12 -12.04 -1.88 13.61
N GLN A 13 -12.80 -2.74 14.30
CA GLN A 13 -12.78 -2.85 15.76
C GLN A 13 -11.38 -3.25 16.27
N GLN A 14 -10.70 -4.15 15.59
CA GLN A 14 -9.34 -4.54 15.91
C GLN A 14 -8.33 -3.39 15.75
N MET A 15 -8.42 -2.61 14.67
CA MET A 15 -7.57 -1.42 14.50
C MET A 15 -7.84 -0.38 15.60
N ILE A 16 -9.12 -0.14 15.95
CA ILE A 16 -9.47 0.76 17.07
C ILE A 16 -8.90 0.24 18.39
N LYS A 17 -9.01 -1.07 18.66
CA LYS A 17 -8.43 -1.71 19.85
C LYS A 17 -6.91 -1.56 19.88
N MET A 18 -6.24 -1.64 18.73
CA MET A 18 -4.81 -1.38 18.64
C MET A 18 -4.46 0.06 18.99
N LEU A 19 -5.19 1.05 18.44
CA LEU A 19 -5.00 2.45 18.81
C LEU A 19 -5.17 2.65 20.31
N TRP A 20 -6.22 2.08 20.91
CA TRP A 20 -6.46 2.11 22.36
C TRP A 20 -5.28 1.54 23.14
N ASN A 21 -4.85 0.30 22.83
CA ASN A 21 -3.77 -0.40 23.54
C ASN A 21 -2.41 0.30 23.41
N THR A 22 -2.22 1.12 22.37
CA THR A 22 -0.94 1.78 22.06
C THR A 22 -0.87 3.21 22.62
N THR A 23 -1.99 3.74 23.11
CA THR A 23 -2.08 5.04 23.80
C THR A 23 -2.23 4.84 25.30
N SER A 24 -1.70 5.76 26.12
CA SER A 24 -1.87 5.74 27.58
C SER A 24 -3.06 6.58 28.08
N LEU A 25 -4.03 6.86 27.21
CA LEU A 25 -5.21 7.67 27.53
C LEU A 25 -6.19 6.92 28.43
N THR A 26 -6.93 7.65 29.26
CA THR A 26 -8.11 7.08 29.93
C THR A 26 -9.23 6.83 28.91
N GLN A 27 -10.17 5.93 29.22
CA GLN A 27 -11.25 5.58 28.29
C GLN A 27 -12.06 6.80 27.85
N SER A 28 -12.40 7.70 28.79
CA SER A 28 -13.16 8.90 28.48
C SER A 28 -12.40 9.85 27.55
N VAL A 29 -11.09 10.01 27.75
CA VAL A 29 -10.25 10.86 26.90
C VAL A 29 -10.06 10.22 25.53
N PHE A 30 -9.83 8.91 25.45
CA PHE A 30 -9.77 8.20 24.17
C PHE A 30 -11.07 8.32 23.38
N ASP A 31 -12.21 8.09 24.04
CA ASP A 31 -13.53 8.16 23.42
C ASP A 31 -13.81 9.56 22.84
N GLU A 32 -13.44 10.61 23.57
CA GLU A 32 -13.69 11.99 23.20
C GLU A 32 -12.68 12.54 22.17
N TYR A 33 -11.39 12.27 22.35
CA TYR A 33 -10.33 12.90 21.57
C TYR A 33 -9.82 12.06 20.41
N LEU A 34 -10.00 10.73 20.41
CA LEU A 34 -9.57 9.85 19.32
C LEU A 34 -10.76 9.17 18.63
N LEU A 35 -11.61 8.47 19.38
CA LEU A 35 -12.70 7.70 18.80
C LEU A 35 -13.80 8.57 18.20
N ALA A 36 -14.14 9.71 18.83
CA ALA A 36 -15.15 10.62 18.27
C ALA A 36 -14.72 11.25 16.92
N PRO A 37 -13.47 11.73 16.74
CA PRO A 37 -12.96 12.09 15.41
C PRO A 37 -13.01 10.95 14.40
N ILE A 38 -12.62 9.73 14.79
CA ILE A 38 -12.67 8.55 13.91
C ILE A 38 -14.12 8.26 13.47
N ARG A 39 -15.09 8.37 14.38
CA ARG A 39 -16.52 8.21 14.07
C ARG A 39 -17.02 9.28 13.11
N ARG A 40 -16.68 10.56 13.34
CA ARG A 40 -17.05 11.65 12.42
C ARG A 40 -16.40 11.46 11.04
N TYR A 41 -15.13 11.06 11.01
CA TYR A 41 -14.44 10.71 9.77
C TYR A 41 -15.20 9.60 9.01
N ALA A 42 -15.55 8.51 9.71
CA ALA A 42 -16.32 7.42 9.14
C ALA A 42 -17.68 7.88 8.58
N GLU A 43 -18.41 8.73 9.29
CA GLU A 43 -19.70 9.29 8.84
C GLU A 43 -19.58 10.14 7.58
N LEU A 44 -18.48 10.89 7.47
CA LEU A 44 -18.19 11.76 6.34
C LEU A 44 -17.78 10.96 5.09
N VAL A 45 -16.89 9.99 5.24
CA VAL A 45 -16.35 9.22 4.10
C VAL A 45 -17.19 7.98 3.75
N GLN A 46 -18.01 7.48 4.66
CA GLN A 46 -18.88 6.32 4.49
C GLN A 46 -18.20 5.14 3.77
N ARG A 47 -18.68 4.80 2.57
CA ARG A 47 -18.16 3.72 1.72
C ARG A 47 -17.36 4.25 0.53
N LEU A 48 -16.86 5.47 0.59
CA LEU A 48 -16.01 6.02 -0.47
C LEU A 48 -14.72 5.17 -0.62
N PRO A 49 -14.25 4.94 -1.86
CA PRO A 49 -12.93 4.36 -2.11
C PRO A 49 -11.83 5.39 -1.83
N ALA A 50 -10.62 4.93 -1.47
CA ALA A 50 -9.47 5.82 -1.32
C ALA A 50 -8.71 6.06 -2.64
N SER A 51 -8.92 5.18 -3.63
CA SER A 51 -8.19 5.19 -4.90
C SER A 51 -9.01 4.59 -6.04
N GLU A 52 -8.64 4.88 -7.27
CA GLU A 52 -9.38 4.43 -8.47
C GLU A 52 -9.05 2.99 -8.87
N SER A 53 -7.78 2.60 -8.72
CA SER A 53 -7.25 1.34 -9.26
C SER A 53 -6.27 0.62 -8.32
N HIS A 54 -6.10 1.11 -7.10
CA HIS A 54 -5.13 0.57 -6.14
C HIS A 54 -5.83 -0.26 -5.04
N HIS A 55 -5.06 -0.73 -4.06
CA HIS A 55 -5.53 -1.64 -3.01
C HIS A 55 -6.72 -1.14 -2.19
N HIS A 56 -6.96 0.18 -2.12
CA HIS A 56 -8.13 0.74 -1.45
C HIS A 56 -9.23 1.22 -2.43
N ALA A 57 -9.26 0.66 -3.64
CA ALA A 57 -10.27 0.91 -4.68
C ALA A 57 -11.53 0.04 -4.50
N TYR A 58 -12.04 -0.03 -3.27
CA TYR A 58 -13.25 -0.77 -2.93
C TYR A 58 -14.17 0.04 -2.00
N PRO A 59 -15.46 -0.32 -1.87
CA PRO A 59 -16.39 0.39 -0.99
C PRO A 59 -15.93 0.38 0.48
N GLY A 60 -15.61 1.57 1.01
CA GLY A 60 -15.09 1.75 2.37
C GLY A 60 -13.57 1.78 2.47
N GLY A 61 -12.84 1.66 1.34
CA GLY A 61 -11.39 1.69 1.31
C GLY A 61 -10.80 2.97 1.90
N MET A 62 -11.49 4.12 1.80
CA MET A 62 -11.07 5.39 2.41
C MET A 62 -10.99 5.33 3.94
N LEU A 63 -11.94 4.62 4.57
CA LEU A 63 -11.97 4.44 6.01
C LEU A 63 -10.89 3.46 6.47
N ASP A 64 -10.75 2.35 5.75
CA ASP A 64 -9.76 1.32 6.06
C ASP A 64 -8.33 1.85 5.92
N HIS A 65 -8.04 2.58 4.84
CA HIS A 65 -6.73 3.21 4.62
C HIS A 65 -6.35 4.17 5.75
N ALA A 66 -7.27 5.05 6.16
CA ALA A 66 -7.00 6.01 7.23
C ALA A 66 -6.74 5.33 8.60
N LEU A 67 -7.47 4.25 8.91
CA LEU A 67 -7.27 3.48 10.14
C LEU A 67 -5.94 2.71 10.12
N GLU A 68 -5.57 2.12 8.98
CA GLU A 68 -4.27 1.47 8.80
C GLU A 68 -3.12 2.46 8.99
N MET A 69 -3.20 3.62 8.34
CA MET A 69 -2.21 4.68 8.49
C MET A 69 -2.10 5.16 9.94
N ALA A 70 -3.21 5.28 10.66
CA ALA A 70 -3.18 5.67 12.08
C ALA A 70 -2.44 4.62 12.93
N CYS A 71 -2.72 3.32 12.72
CA CYS A 71 -2.03 2.23 13.41
C CYS A 71 -0.53 2.20 13.09
N TYR A 72 -0.14 2.33 11.82
CA TYR A 72 1.26 2.38 11.42
C TYR A 72 1.98 3.61 11.96
N GLY A 73 1.37 4.79 11.82
CA GLY A 73 1.94 6.05 12.31
C GLY A 73 2.17 6.03 13.81
N LEU A 74 1.23 5.51 14.59
CA LEU A 74 1.36 5.43 16.04
C LEU A 74 2.49 4.48 16.47
N ARG A 75 2.64 3.33 15.79
CA ARG A 75 3.76 2.41 16.04
C ARG A 75 5.11 3.00 15.68
N LEU A 76 5.20 3.70 14.54
CA LEU A 76 6.42 4.42 14.17
C LEU A 76 6.76 5.49 15.21
N ARG A 77 5.75 6.23 15.69
CA ARG A 77 5.90 7.23 16.75
C ARG A 77 6.48 6.66 18.05
N GLN A 78 6.17 5.42 18.43
CA GLN A 78 6.73 4.80 19.65
C GLN A 78 8.27 4.68 19.65
N ARG A 79 8.90 4.74 18.47
CA ARG A 79 10.37 4.70 18.33
C ARG A 79 11.04 6.05 18.51
N HIS A 80 10.25 7.12 18.64
CA HIS A 80 10.74 8.48 18.76
C HIS A 80 10.44 9.05 20.14
N LEU A 81 11.44 9.73 20.70
CA LEU A 81 11.26 10.59 21.86
C LEU A 81 10.73 11.95 21.38
N LEU A 82 9.42 12.15 21.51
CA LEU A 82 8.73 13.36 21.06
C LEU A 82 8.21 14.17 22.26
N PRO A 83 8.32 15.52 22.25
CA PRO A 83 8.93 16.37 21.22
C PRO A 83 10.45 16.20 21.06
N PRO A 84 11.02 16.39 19.84
CA PRO A 84 12.47 16.32 19.63
C PRO A 84 13.22 17.39 20.44
N GLY A 85 14.27 16.98 21.17
CA GLY A 85 15.13 17.88 21.93
C GLY A 85 14.49 18.47 23.20
N ALA A 86 13.26 18.07 23.54
CA ALA A 86 12.64 18.42 24.83
C ALA A 86 13.22 17.56 25.97
N LYS A 87 13.03 18.01 27.21
CA LYS A 87 13.45 17.24 28.39
C LYS A 87 12.58 15.99 28.54
N PRO A 88 13.07 14.90 29.16
CA PRO A 88 12.30 13.67 29.35
C PRO A 88 10.94 13.89 30.01
N GLU A 89 10.83 14.82 30.96
CA GLU A 89 9.57 15.16 31.63
C GLU A 89 8.56 15.83 30.69
N ASP A 90 9.04 16.71 29.81
CA ASP A 90 8.23 17.37 28.77
C ASP A 90 7.78 16.36 27.70
N GLN A 91 8.65 15.41 27.34
CA GLN A 91 8.35 14.32 26.41
C GLN A 91 7.30 13.36 26.97
N SER A 92 7.40 13.02 28.25
CA SER A 92 6.43 12.17 28.94
C SER A 92 5.06 12.87 29.05
N SER A 93 5.02 14.12 29.48
CA SER A 93 3.77 14.88 29.67
C SER A 93 3.07 15.25 28.35
N SER A 94 3.82 15.40 27.26
CA SER A 94 3.30 15.78 25.94
C SER A 94 3.07 14.60 25.02
N GLY A 95 3.56 13.42 25.37
CA GLY A 95 3.69 12.28 24.46
C GLY A 95 2.36 11.90 23.81
N GLU A 96 1.27 11.86 24.57
CA GLU A 96 -0.05 11.48 24.06
C GLU A 96 -0.63 12.51 23.10
N LEU A 97 -0.34 13.79 23.28
CA LEU A 97 -0.76 14.83 22.33
C LEU A 97 -0.06 14.63 20.97
N TRP A 98 1.21 14.23 20.97
CA TRP A 98 1.93 13.89 19.74
C TRP A 98 1.42 12.60 19.10
N SER A 99 1.05 11.59 19.90
CA SER A 99 0.36 10.38 19.43
C SER A 99 -0.94 10.75 18.71
N ALA A 100 -1.77 11.59 19.34
CA ALA A 100 -3.02 12.08 18.77
C ALA A 100 -2.79 12.86 17.47
N ALA A 101 -1.79 13.75 17.42
CA ALA A 101 -1.45 14.50 16.21
C ALA A 101 -1.09 13.58 15.02
N VAL A 102 -0.39 12.46 15.27
CA VAL A 102 -0.09 11.47 14.23
C VAL A 102 -1.35 10.72 13.77
N ILE A 103 -2.20 10.29 14.71
CA ILE A 103 -3.49 9.65 14.37
C ILE A 103 -4.37 10.60 13.55
N HIS A 104 -4.51 11.85 13.99
CA HIS A 104 -5.27 12.87 13.27
C HIS A 104 -4.64 13.21 11.92
N GLY A 105 -3.31 13.21 11.83
CA GLY A 105 -2.59 13.42 10.58
C GLY A 105 -2.92 12.33 9.57
N ALA A 106 -2.99 11.07 10.01
CA ALA A 106 -3.37 9.94 9.17
C ALA A 106 -4.84 10.04 8.68
N LEU A 107 -5.76 10.43 9.56
CA LEU A 107 -7.16 10.67 9.17
C LEU A 107 -7.28 11.80 8.13
N MET A 108 -6.52 12.87 8.33
CA MET A 108 -6.66 14.09 7.53
C MET A 108 -5.85 14.09 6.24
N HIS A 109 -4.82 13.24 6.12
CA HIS A 109 -3.85 13.25 5.02
C HIS A 109 -4.49 13.23 3.62
N ASP A 110 -5.58 12.47 3.45
CA ASP A 110 -6.22 12.27 2.15
C ASP A 110 -7.71 12.64 2.13
N VAL A 111 -8.27 13.12 3.24
CA VAL A 111 -9.73 13.29 3.38
C VAL A 111 -10.32 14.18 2.28
N ALA A 112 -9.59 15.22 1.85
CA ALA A 112 -10.07 16.12 0.81
C ALA A 112 -10.06 15.54 -0.61
N LYS A 113 -9.47 14.34 -0.85
CA LYS A 113 -9.67 13.61 -2.12
C LYS A 113 -11.15 13.43 -2.42
N THR A 114 -11.97 13.25 -1.38
CA THR A 114 -13.44 13.16 -1.48
C THR A 114 -14.12 14.44 -1.99
N LEU A 115 -13.45 15.60 -1.92
CA LEU A 115 -13.95 16.88 -2.41
C LEU A 115 -13.46 17.19 -3.82
N VAL A 116 -12.16 16.97 -4.08
CA VAL A 116 -11.48 17.48 -5.29
C VAL A 116 -11.13 16.41 -6.31
N ASP A 117 -10.97 15.15 -5.90
CA ASP A 117 -10.65 14.06 -6.81
C ASP A 117 -11.91 13.30 -7.25
N VAL A 118 -12.98 13.42 -6.46
CA VAL A 118 -14.19 12.62 -6.56
C VAL A 118 -15.44 13.48 -6.65
N GLU A 119 -16.37 13.06 -7.49
CA GLU A 119 -17.74 13.55 -7.58
C GLU A 119 -18.68 12.55 -6.92
N ILE A 120 -19.45 13.03 -5.94
CA ILE A 120 -20.47 12.24 -5.25
C ILE A 120 -21.82 12.69 -5.78
N HIS A 121 -22.58 11.80 -6.39
CA HIS A 121 -23.93 12.08 -6.91
C HIS A 121 -24.94 11.28 -6.11
N LEU A 122 -25.90 11.97 -5.49
CA LEU A 122 -27.01 11.33 -4.79
C LEU A 122 -27.96 10.65 -5.79
N GLU A 123 -28.83 9.78 -5.28
CA GLU A 123 -29.85 9.10 -6.08
C GLU A 123 -30.77 10.05 -6.86
N ASP A 124 -31.03 11.25 -6.32
CA ASP A 124 -31.81 12.31 -6.98
C ASP A 124 -31.03 13.12 -8.03
N GLY A 125 -29.77 12.74 -8.30
CA GLY A 125 -28.89 13.35 -9.30
C GLY A 125 -28.12 14.58 -8.80
N ARG A 126 -28.36 15.08 -7.58
CA ARG A 126 -27.61 16.22 -7.04
C ARG A 126 -26.17 15.83 -6.70
N GLU A 127 -25.22 16.70 -7.04
CA GLU A 127 -23.84 16.60 -6.55
C GLU A 127 -23.81 16.92 -5.05
N TRP A 128 -23.17 16.06 -4.26
CA TRP A 128 -22.95 16.24 -2.84
C TRP A 128 -21.49 16.59 -2.54
N ARG A 129 -21.28 17.46 -1.56
CA ARG A 129 -19.96 17.86 -1.08
C ARG A 129 -19.90 17.73 0.43
N LEU A 130 -18.81 17.19 0.96
CA LEU A 130 -18.70 16.84 2.38
C LEU A 130 -18.82 18.04 3.33
N TRP A 131 -18.63 19.26 2.85
CA TRP A 131 -18.88 20.45 3.68
C TRP A 131 -20.37 20.74 3.93
N HIS A 132 -21.28 20.01 3.28
CA HIS A 132 -22.70 19.98 3.62
C HIS A 132 -23.03 18.96 4.73
N GLY A 133 -22.03 18.17 5.15
CA GLY A 133 -22.15 17.16 6.19
C GLY A 133 -22.08 15.72 5.63
N PRO A 134 -22.44 14.72 6.46
CA PRO A 134 -22.47 13.32 6.06
C PRO A 134 -23.38 13.10 4.84
N ILE A 135 -23.01 12.13 3.98
CA ILE A 135 -23.79 11.82 2.77
C ILE A 135 -25.18 11.30 3.18
N PRO A 136 -26.29 11.98 2.82
CA PRO A 136 -27.60 11.75 3.43
C PRO A 136 -28.37 10.55 2.85
N ALA A 137 -27.99 10.08 1.67
CA ALA A 137 -28.74 9.07 0.91
C ALA A 137 -27.80 8.14 0.12
N ALA A 138 -28.37 7.16 -0.58
CA ALA A 138 -27.63 6.36 -1.54
C ALA A 138 -26.98 7.25 -2.61
N TYR A 139 -25.78 6.87 -3.04
CA TYR A 139 -24.95 7.69 -3.91
C TYR A 139 -24.14 6.87 -4.89
N ARG A 140 -23.71 7.51 -5.96
CA ARG A 140 -22.70 7.03 -6.91
C ARG A 140 -21.49 7.94 -6.87
N VAL A 141 -20.35 7.38 -7.24
CA VAL A 141 -19.05 8.02 -7.15
C VAL A 141 -18.40 7.99 -8.51
N ARG A 142 -17.85 9.11 -8.96
CA ARG A 142 -17.05 9.19 -10.19
C ARG A 142 -15.78 9.99 -9.91
N TYR A 143 -14.65 9.55 -10.45
CA TYR A 143 -13.43 10.33 -10.38
C TYR A 143 -13.46 11.49 -11.39
N ARG A 144 -12.96 12.66 -10.98
CA ARG A 144 -12.85 13.82 -11.87
C ARG A 144 -11.78 13.57 -12.93
N VAL A 145 -12.01 14.09 -14.15
CA VAL A 145 -11.00 14.09 -15.22
C VAL A 145 -10.10 15.31 -15.04
N GLY A 146 -8.79 15.14 -15.19
CA GLY A 146 -7.82 16.24 -15.06
C GLY A 146 -7.59 16.71 -13.62
N ARG A 147 -7.63 15.78 -12.64
CA ARG A 147 -7.38 16.08 -11.22
C ARG A 147 -6.02 16.76 -11.04
N GLU A 148 -6.01 17.85 -10.30
CA GLU A 148 -4.77 18.45 -9.84
C GLU A 148 -4.25 17.66 -8.64
N TYR A 149 -3.18 16.89 -8.87
CA TYR A 149 -2.67 15.91 -7.91
C TYR A 149 -2.38 16.49 -6.51
N HIS A 150 -1.91 17.73 -6.40
CA HIS A 150 -1.58 18.33 -5.10
C HIS A 150 -2.73 19.07 -4.41
N LEU A 151 -3.87 19.21 -5.09
CA LEU A 151 -4.96 20.05 -4.60
C LEU A 151 -5.60 19.48 -3.33
N HIS A 152 -5.74 18.16 -3.21
CA HIS A 152 -6.34 17.55 -2.02
C HIS A 152 -5.55 17.90 -0.76
N ALA A 153 -4.21 17.85 -0.83
CA ALA A 153 -3.37 18.23 0.30
C ALA A 153 -3.63 19.67 0.74
N ALA A 154 -3.67 20.62 -0.20
CA ALA A 154 -3.96 22.02 0.10
C ALA A 154 -5.37 22.26 0.68
N VAL A 155 -6.33 21.39 0.36
CA VAL A 155 -7.75 21.53 0.75
C VAL A 155 -8.08 20.79 2.05
N ASN A 156 -7.28 19.84 2.51
CA ASN A 156 -7.49 19.10 3.77
C ASN A 156 -7.86 19.99 4.97
N PRO A 157 -7.21 21.15 5.21
CA PRO A 157 -7.56 22.05 6.32
C PRO A 157 -9.04 22.47 6.37
N LEU A 158 -9.73 22.51 5.22
CA LEU A 158 -11.16 22.86 5.14
C LEU A 158 -12.05 21.87 5.93
N LEU A 159 -11.61 20.62 6.07
CA LEU A 159 -12.36 19.57 6.76
C LEU A 159 -11.90 19.34 8.20
N CYS A 160 -10.87 20.06 8.70
CA CYS A 160 -10.30 19.86 10.04
C CYS A 160 -11.34 19.94 11.15
N GLU A 161 -12.10 21.03 11.22
CA GLU A 161 -13.08 21.23 12.30
C GLU A 161 -14.20 20.17 12.23
N ARG A 162 -14.65 19.82 11.02
CA ARG A 162 -15.70 18.82 10.82
C ARG A 162 -15.27 17.41 11.22
N VAL A 163 -14.02 17.05 10.96
CA VAL A 163 -13.47 15.73 11.31
C VAL A 163 -13.04 15.71 12.78
N LEU A 164 -12.18 16.65 13.20
CA LEU A 164 -11.51 16.63 14.49
C LEU A 164 -12.34 17.28 15.61
N GLY A 165 -13.17 18.27 15.30
CA GLY A 165 -13.95 19.03 16.27
C GLY A 165 -13.11 20.05 17.06
N ALA A 166 -13.79 21.08 17.60
CA ALA A 166 -13.15 22.16 18.33
C ALA A 166 -12.29 21.69 19.51
N LYS A 167 -12.77 20.73 20.32
CA LYS A 167 -12.03 20.25 21.51
C LYS A 167 -10.66 19.67 21.18
N VAL A 168 -10.55 18.91 20.08
CA VAL A 168 -9.28 18.34 19.63
C VAL A 168 -8.34 19.43 19.12
N LEU A 169 -8.87 20.41 18.39
CA LEU A 169 -8.10 21.57 17.92
C LEU A 169 -7.60 22.41 19.10
N ASP A 170 -8.45 22.65 20.10
CA ASP A 170 -8.07 23.35 21.34
C ASP A 170 -6.98 22.60 22.10
N TRP A 171 -7.09 21.27 22.18
CA TRP A 171 -6.08 20.43 22.82
C TRP A 171 -4.74 20.46 22.07
N MET A 172 -4.74 20.38 20.74
CA MET A 172 -3.54 20.59 19.93
C MET A 172 -2.93 21.99 20.11
N MET A 173 -3.77 23.02 20.25
CA MET A 173 -3.33 24.40 20.46
C MET A 173 -2.67 24.64 21.82
N THR A 174 -2.78 23.72 22.78
CA THR A 174 -1.94 23.75 24.00
C THR A 174 -0.44 23.66 23.67
N GLN A 175 -0.09 23.13 22.49
CA GLN A 175 1.24 23.16 21.91
C GLN A 175 1.23 23.78 20.51
N PRO A 176 1.33 25.13 20.40
CA PRO A 176 1.24 25.83 19.12
C PRO A 176 2.25 25.35 18.06
N LYS A 177 3.44 24.90 18.50
CA LYS A 177 4.44 24.32 17.60
C LYS A 177 3.96 23.01 16.98
N LEU A 178 3.39 22.11 17.78
CA LEU A 178 2.83 20.85 17.28
C LEU A 178 1.63 21.11 16.37
N PHE A 179 0.74 22.03 16.74
CA PHE A 179 -0.36 22.44 15.88
C PHE A 179 0.15 22.94 14.52
N ALA A 180 1.19 23.78 14.49
CA ALA A 180 1.79 24.23 13.24
C ALA A 180 2.37 23.07 12.41
N LEU A 181 3.13 22.15 13.02
CA LEU A 181 3.65 20.96 12.33
C LEU A 181 2.53 20.10 11.74
N PHE A 182 1.46 19.89 12.50
CA PHE A 182 0.27 19.17 12.06
C PHE A 182 -0.39 19.86 10.87
N MET A 183 -0.66 21.17 10.95
CA MET A 183 -1.30 21.93 9.87
C MET A 183 -0.46 21.96 8.59
N TYR A 184 0.86 22.13 8.70
CA TYR A 184 1.75 22.04 7.55
C TYR A 184 1.76 20.64 6.93
N THR A 185 1.72 19.59 7.76
CA THR A 185 1.68 18.21 7.29
C THR A 185 0.43 17.96 6.45
N ILE A 186 -0.75 18.26 6.98
CA ILE A 186 -2.01 17.98 6.27
C ILE A 186 -2.21 18.88 5.05
N ALA A 187 -1.58 20.06 5.03
CA ALA A 187 -1.59 20.99 3.89
C ALA A 187 -0.61 20.60 2.76
N GLY A 188 0.19 19.54 2.94
CA GLY A 188 1.18 19.08 1.96
C GLY A 188 2.55 19.78 2.04
N HIS A 189 2.79 20.59 3.06
CA HIS A 189 4.09 21.26 3.31
C HIS A 189 5.02 20.35 4.13
N THR A 190 5.47 19.29 3.49
CA THR A 190 6.26 18.21 4.11
C THR A 190 7.53 18.72 4.79
N GLU A 191 8.19 19.72 4.19
CA GLU A 191 9.40 20.37 4.70
C GLU A 191 9.16 21.18 5.97
N ARG A 192 7.93 21.63 6.19
CA ARG A 192 7.51 22.38 7.40
C ARG A 192 6.78 21.50 8.41
N GLY A 193 6.28 20.34 8.01
CA GLY A 193 5.60 19.38 8.88
C GLY A 193 6.53 18.55 9.78
N GLY A 194 7.84 18.57 9.48
CA GLY A 194 8.86 17.95 10.32
C GLY A 194 8.61 16.45 10.56
N ILE A 195 8.85 16.01 11.80
CA ILE A 195 8.70 14.59 12.18
C ILE A 195 7.26 14.08 12.03
N VAL A 196 6.24 14.94 12.17
CA VAL A 196 4.85 14.54 11.95
C VAL A 196 4.64 14.15 10.48
N ALA A 197 5.10 14.98 9.54
CA ALA A 197 5.02 14.65 8.11
C ALA A 197 5.83 13.40 7.75
N GLU A 198 7.01 13.22 8.35
CA GLU A 198 7.83 12.02 8.15
C GLU A 198 7.08 10.74 8.57
N LEU A 199 6.50 10.73 9.77
CA LEU A 199 5.75 9.59 10.29
C LEU A 199 4.52 9.26 9.41
N ILE A 200 3.80 10.27 8.94
CA ILE A 200 2.64 10.07 8.05
C ILE A 200 3.06 9.48 6.70
N HIS A 201 4.14 9.98 6.08
CA HIS A 201 4.63 9.42 4.83
C HIS A 201 5.14 7.99 4.96
N GLN A 202 5.82 7.68 6.07
CA GLN A 202 6.28 6.32 6.35
C GLN A 202 5.08 5.38 6.55
N ALA A 203 4.03 5.84 7.24
CA ALA A 203 2.79 5.08 7.42
C ALA A 203 2.06 4.82 6.09
N ASP A 204 1.97 5.82 5.20
CA ASP A 204 1.39 5.67 3.86
C ASP A 204 2.16 4.62 3.04
N ARG A 205 3.49 4.73 2.99
CA ARG A 205 4.36 3.75 2.32
C ARG A 205 4.16 2.33 2.86
N ALA A 206 4.01 2.16 4.18
CA ALA A 206 3.78 0.86 4.79
C ALA A 206 2.42 0.26 4.37
N SER A 207 1.37 1.07 4.32
CA SER A 207 0.04 0.65 3.84
C SER A 207 0.09 0.22 2.36
N VAL A 208 0.77 0.98 1.50
CA VAL A 208 0.91 0.66 0.06
C VAL A 208 1.82 -0.55 -0.21
N ALA A 209 2.90 -0.74 0.57
CA ALA A 209 3.79 -1.87 0.37
C ALA A 209 3.12 -3.21 0.67
N LYS A 210 2.35 -3.29 1.77
CA LYS A 210 1.57 -4.49 2.13
C LYS A 210 0.58 -4.87 1.03
N ALA A 211 -0.11 -3.86 0.52
CA ALA A 211 -1.08 -3.96 -0.56
C ALA A 211 -0.53 -4.59 -1.85
N LEU A 212 0.74 -4.33 -2.17
CA LEU A 212 1.43 -4.87 -3.35
C LEU A 212 2.11 -6.24 -3.08
N GLY A 213 1.88 -6.83 -1.90
CA GLY A 213 2.51 -8.08 -1.48
C GLY A 213 3.99 -7.92 -1.06
N GLY A 214 4.42 -6.69 -0.79
CA GLY A 214 5.75 -6.38 -0.26
C GLY A 214 5.80 -6.36 1.27
N ASP A 215 7.00 -6.51 1.82
CA ASP A 215 7.23 -6.46 3.28
C ASP A 215 7.20 -5.00 3.78
N PRO A 216 6.29 -4.64 4.72
CA PRO A 216 6.24 -3.31 5.31
C PRO A 216 7.54 -2.90 6.03
N VAL A 217 8.27 -3.85 6.64
CA VAL A 217 9.56 -3.58 7.29
C VAL A 217 10.60 -3.15 6.25
N GLN A 218 10.61 -3.82 5.10
CA GLN A 218 11.49 -3.51 3.98
C GLN A 218 11.12 -2.15 3.33
N ALA A 219 9.83 -1.82 3.28
CA ALA A 219 9.36 -0.53 2.80
C ALA A 219 9.75 0.64 3.72
N LEU A 220 9.77 0.42 5.04
CA LEU A 220 10.19 1.40 6.04
C LEU A 220 11.71 1.58 6.12
N SER A 221 12.49 0.55 5.77
CA SER A 221 13.95 0.60 5.72
C SER A 221 14.51 1.09 4.37
N ALA A 222 13.68 1.16 3.33
CA ALA A 222 14.05 1.75 2.06
C ALA A 222 14.23 3.28 2.19
N PRO A 223 15.24 3.89 1.53
CA PRO A 223 15.58 5.31 1.69
C PRO A 223 14.36 6.25 1.69
N VAL A 224 14.37 7.24 2.60
CA VAL A 224 13.24 8.15 2.91
C VAL A 224 12.79 8.97 1.70
N GLU A 225 13.68 9.24 0.76
CA GLU A 225 13.36 10.00 -0.44
C GLU A 225 12.61 9.15 -1.47
N SER A 226 11.32 9.46 -1.66
CA SER A 226 10.51 8.88 -2.73
C SER A 226 11.15 9.15 -4.09
N ILE A 227 10.98 8.21 -5.04
CA ILE A 227 11.48 8.40 -6.41
C ILE A 227 10.92 9.67 -7.03
N GLN A 228 9.66 10.03 -6.73
CA GLN A 228 9.04 11.30 -7.07
C GLN A 228 9.86 12.50 -6.58
N ARG A 229 10.26 12.51 -5.30
CA ARG A 229 11.05 13.60 -4.73
C ARG A 229 12.42 13.71 -5.42
N LYS A 230 13.09 12.58 -5.65
CA LYS A 230 14.38 12.56 -6.36
C LYS A 230 14.26 13.05 -7.79
N LEU A 231 13.22 12.63 -8.51
CA LEU A 231 12.95 13.11 -9.87
C LEU A 231 12.64 14.60 -9.88
N ALA A 232 11.82 15.10 -8.95
CA ALA A 232 11.47 16.51 -8.83
C ALA A 232 12.67 17.40 -8.45
N GLU A 233 13.47 16.98 -7.47
CA GLU A 233 14.69 17.69 -7.04
C GLU A 233 15.77 17.66 -8.12
N GLY A 234 15.96 16.50 -8.76
CA GLY A 234 16.85 16.39 -9.92
C GLY A 234 16.43 17.32 -11.05
N LEU A 235 15.14 17.36 -11.39
CA LEU A 235 14.62 18.25 -12.43
C LEU A 235 14.81 19.73 -12.07
N ARG A 236 14.54 20.11 -10.81
CA ARG A 236 14.82 21.47 -10.29
C ARG A 236 16.28 21.85 -10.45
N TYR A 237 17.20 20.98 -10.03
CA TYR A 237 18.63 21.21 -10.12
C TYR A 237 19.08 21.36 -11.57
N MET A 238 18.65 20.44 -12.45
CA MET A 238 19.00 20.50 -13.88
C MET A 238 18.53 21.81 -14.50
N VAL A 239 17.30 22.24 -14.24
CA VAL A 239 16.76 23.47 -14.83
C VAL A 239 17.39 24.75 -14.26
N LYS A 240 17.72 24.79 -12.96
CA LYS A 240 18.27 25.99 -12.31
C LYS A 240 19.78 26.14 -12.52
N GLU A 241 20.52 25.04 -12.45
CA GLU A 241 21.98 25.08 -12.36
C GLU A 241 22.69 24.59 -13.62
N GLN A 242 22.05 23.75 -14.44
CA GLN A 242 22.70 23.10 -15.60
C GLN A 242 22.18 23.64 -16.94
N PHE A 243 20.87 23.79 -17.08
CA PHE A 243 20.25 24.19 -18.34
C PHE A 243 20.26 25.70 -18.50
N LYS A 244 20.66 26.17 -19.68
CA LYS A 244 20.52 27.58 -20.06
C LYS A 244 19.16 27.80 -20.69
N LEU A 245 18.37 28.68 -20.09
CA LEU A 245 17.02 28.99 -20.56
C LEU A 245 17.02 29.88 -21.81
N ASN A 246 16.08 29.63 -22.72
CA ASN A 246 15.67 30.55 -23.80
C ASN A 246 16.81 30.94 -24.75
N LYS A 247 17.71 30.00 -25.05
CA LYS A 247 18.82 30.19 -25.98
C LYS A 247 18.79 29.14 -27.08
N ARG A 248 19.15 29.56 -28.30
CA ARG A 248 19.27 28.67 -29.45
C ARG A 248 20.26 27.55 -29.17
N GLY A 249 19.89 26.31 -29.51
CA GLY A 249 20.71 25.11 -29.27
C GLY A 249 20.67 24.55 -27.85
N GLU A 250 19.98 25.21 -26.93
CA GLU A 250 19.81 24.75 -25.54
C GLU A 250 18.50 23.95 -25.35
N VAL A 251 18.44 23.24 -24.23
CA VAL A 251 17.41 22.22 -23.98
C VAL A 251 16.16 22.73 -23.26
N ALA A 252 16.14 23.97 -22.76
CA ALA A 252 15.08 24.47 -21.90
C ALA A 252 14.52 25.81 -22.37
N TRP A 253 13.21 25.86 -22.56
CA TRP A 253 12.47 27.01 -23.10
C TRP A 253 11.29 27.34 -22.20
N LEU A 254 11.32 28.48 -21.55
CA LEU A 254 10.30 28.94 -20.62
C LEU A 254 9.35 29.90 -21.33
N THR A 255 8.06 29.56 -21.37
CA THR A 255 6.98 30.45 -21.83
C THR A 255 6.19 30.99 -20.64
N GLU A 256 5.21 31.87 -20.90
CA GLU A 256 4.30 32.31 -19.83
C GLU A 256 3.52 31.13 -19.23
N GLU A 257 3.10 30.20 -20.08
CA GLU A 257 2.24 29.06 -19.74
C GLU A 257 3.01 27.87 -19.16
N ALA A 258 4.16 27.49 -19.75
CA ALA A 258 4.86 26.27 -19.37
C ALA A 258 6.38 26.31 -19.59
N LEU A 259 7.09 25.40 -18.92
CA LEU A 259 8.49 25.11 -19.19
C LEU A 259 8.58 23.93 -20.15
N TRP A 260 9.20 24.14 -21.30
CA TRP A 260 9.38 23.13 -22.34
C TRP A 260 10.82 22.62 -22.31
N LEU A 261 11.00 21.30 -22.17
CA LEU A 261 12.32 20.68 -22.19
C LEU A 261 12.47 19.77 -23.41
N VAL A 262 13.58 19.91 -24.15
CA VAL A 262 13.86 19.12 -25.35
C VAL A 262 14.10 17.64 -24.98
N SER A 263 13.29 16.77 -25.56
CA SER A 263 13.33 15.32 -25.40
C SER A 263 14.02 14.65 -26.61
N PRO A 264 14.80 13.56 -26.43
CA PRO A 264 15.09 12.85 -25.18
C PRO A 264 16.27 13.43 -24.39
N ARG A 265 16.91 14.50 -24.88
CA ARG A 265 18.16 15.02 -24.32
C ARG A 265 18.04 15.42 -22.84
N ALA A 266 17.06 16.25 -22.48
CA ALA A 266 16.87 16.70 -21.11
C ALA A 266 16.60 15.54 -20.12
N VAL A 267 15.83 14.53 -20.56
CA VAL A 267 15.50 13.36 -19.74
C VAL A 267 16.70 12.43 -19.56
N ASN A 268 17.53 12.28 -20.58
CA ASN A 268 18.79 11.55 -20.46
C ASN A 268 19.78 12.26 -19.52
N GLU A 269 19.89 13.58 -19.59
CA GLU A 269 20.74 14.35 -18.69
C GLU A 269 20.25 14.27 -17.23
N LEU A 270 18.92 14.33 -17.00
CA LEU A 270 18.32 14.08 -15.68
C LEU A 270 18.65 12.68 -15.16
N LYS A 271 18.46 11.65 -16.00
CA LYS A 271 18.77 10.26 -15.65
C LYS A 271 20.24 10.08 -15.28
N ALA A 272 21.15 10.66 -16.06
CA ALA A 272 22.58 10.61 -15.79
C ALA A 272 22.94 11.29 -14.45
N HIS A 273 22.34 12.44 -14.16
CA HIS A 273 22.52 13.15 -12.88
C HIS A 273 22.08 12.30 -11.69
N LEU A 274 20.90 11.67 -11.78
CA LEU A 274 20.37 10.86 -10.68
C LEU A 274 21.18 9.57 -10.46
N TYR A 275 21.70 8.95 -11.53
CA TYR A 275 22.63 7.82 -11.39
C TYR A 275 23.94 8.25 -10.73
N ALA A 276 24.48 9.41 -11.07
CA ALA A 276 25.70 9.95 -10.44
C ALA A 276 25.51 10.20 -8.93
N GLN A 277 24.29 10.53 -8.50
CA GLN A 277 23.90 10.65 -7.09
C GLN A 277 23.63 9.29 -6.40
N GLY A 278 23.81 8.16 -7.09
CA GLY A 278 23.63 6.83 -6.54
C GLY A 278 22.17 6.35 -6.49
N VAL A 279 21.25 7.01 -7.20
CA VAL A 279 19.84 6.63 -7.23
C VAL A 279 19.64 5.45 -8.19
N LYS A 280 19.62 4.23 -7.64
CA LYS A 280 19.47 2.98 -8.44
C LYS A 280 18.03 2.59 -8.76
N SER A 281 17.04 3.26 -8.17
CA SER A 281 15.61 2.94 -8.32
C SER A 281 14.99 3.43 -9.64
N ILE A 282 15.74 4.18 -10.44
CA ILE A 282 15.22 4.79 -11.68
C ILE A 282 15.24 3.77 -12.82
N PRO A 283 14.14 3.68 -13.60
CA PRO A 283 14.09 2.83 -14.79
C PRO A 283 15.25 3.05 -15.75
N GLY A 284 15.87 1.95 -16.17
CA GLY A 284 16.86 1.95 -17.24
C GLY A 284 16.27 2.23 -18.62
N ASP A 285 14.97 2.00 -18.80
CA ASP A 285 14.25 2.29 -20.04
C ASP A 285 13.66 3.71 -20.04
N LEU A 286 13.77 4.41 -21.17
CA LEU A 286 13.34 5.80 -21.30
C LEU A 286 11.81 5.92 -21.27
N ASN A 287 11.09 5.01 -21.94
CA ASN A 287 9.62 5.02 -21.96
C ASN A 287 9.05 4.83 -20.55
N ARG A 288 9.61 3.89 -19.79
CA ARG A 288 9.24 3.70 -18.39
C ARG A 288 9.56 4.94 -17.55
N LEU A 289 10.67 5.65 -17.81
CA LEU A 289 11.00 6.89 -17.12
C LEU A 289 10.01 8.03 -17.44
N TYR A 290 9.53 8.16 -18.68
CA TYR A 290 8.44 9.10 -18.99
C TYR A 290 7.16 8.75 -18.23
N GLY A 291 6.81 7.46 -18.18
CA GLY A 291 5.66 6.98 -17.42
C GLY A 291 5.76 7.33 -15.93
N GLU A 292 6.94 7.20 -15.31
CA GLU A 292 7.15 7.62 -13.91
C GLU A 292 7.10 9.14 -13.72
N LEU A 293 7.60 9.93 -14.67
CA LEU A 293 7.47 11.38 -14.63
C LEU A 293 5.99 11.81 -14.75
N GLN A 294 5.20 11.11 -15.55
CA GLN A 294 3.76 11.36 -15.72
C GLN A 294 2.95 10.90 -14.51
N SER A 295 3.16 9.68 -14.01
CA SER A 295 2.45 9.11 -12.86
C SER A 295 2.59 9.98 -11.61
N HIS A 296 3.72 10.69 -11.50
CA HIS A 296 4.03 11.62 -10.42
C HIS A 296 3.68 13.09 -10.71
N GLY A 297 3.03 13.40 -11.84
CA GLY A 297 2.59 14.75 -12.19
C GLY A 297 3.74 15.74 -12.46
N LEU A 298 4.94 15.24 -12.79
CA LEU A 298 6.12 16.08 -13.04
C LEU A 298 6.13 16.63 -14.48
N ILE A 299 5.43 15.96 -15.40
CA ILE A 299 5.22 16.39 -16.78
C ILE A 299 3.76 16.23 -17.19
N GLU A 300 3.27 17.12 -18.06
CA GLU A 300 1.90 17.08 -18.58
C GLU A 300 1.76 16.11 -19.77
N GLU A 301 0.65 15.38 -19.80
CA GLU A 301 0.32 14.42 -20.85
C GLU A 301 -0.27 15.10 -22.10
N VAL A 302 0.04 14.57 -23.28
CA VAL A 302 -0.47 15.04 -24.57
C VAL A 302 -1.87 14.48 -24.84
N THR A 303 -1.98 13.16 -24.69
CA THR A 303 -3.12 12.25 -24.88
C THR A 303 -2.82 10.97 -24.09
N GLU A 304 -3.82 10.13 -23.78
CA GLU A 304 -3.66 8.92 -22.94
C GLU A 304 -2.36 8.15 -23.24
N GLY A 305 -1.44 8.13 -22.28
CA GLY A 305 -0.19 7.37 -22.36
C GLY A 305 0.96 7.97 -23.19
N LYS A 306 0.85 9.23 -23.67
CA LYS A 306 1.92 9.91 -24.44
C LYS A 306 2.42 11.19 -23.75
N ALA A 307 3.74 11.31 -23.62
CA ALA A 307 4.41 12.36 -22.83
C ALA A 307 5.12 13.44 -23.65
N VAL A 308 5.26 13.25 -24.97
CA VAL A 308 6.14 14.07 -25.82
C VAL A 308 5.34 14.86 -26.83
N TRP A 309 5.51 16.18 -26.80
CA TRP A 309 4.90 17.16 -27.68
C TRP A 309 5.82 17.45 -28.87
N LYS A 310 5.26 17.56 -30.07
CA LYS A 310 5.99 18.12 -31.22
C LYS A 310 5.75 19.63 -31.25
N CYS A 311 6.79 20.41 -30.98
CA CYS A 311 6.73 21.86 -30.83
C CYS A 311 7.57 22.55 -31.91
N GLU A 312 7.04 23.60 -32.54
CA GLU A 312 7.81 24.51 -33.39
C GLU A 312 8.11 25.79 -32.60
N ILE A 313 9.40 26.11 -32.50
CA ILE A 313 9.89 27.33 -31.85
C ILE A 313 10.19 28.36 -32.94
N VAL A 314 9.58 29.54 -32.82
CA VAL A 314 9.73 30.66 -33.76
C VAL A 314 10.34 31.86 -33.03
N GLU A 315 11.49 32.35 -33.51
CA GLU A 315 12.18 33.53 -33.01
C GLU A 315 12.60 34.45 -34.17
N GLY A 316 11.77 35.44 -34.49
CA GLY A 316 11.95 36.27 -35.69
C GLY A 316 11.81 35.41 -36.96
N ASP A 317 12.82 35.43 -37.82
CA ASP A 317 12.87 34.62 -39.05
C ASP A 317 13.34 33.17 -38.83
N TRP A 318 13.79 32.84 -37.62
CA TRP A 318 14.25 31.49 -37.29
C TRP A 318 13.10 30.62 -36.82
N LYS A 319 12.99 29.42 -37.40
CA LYS A 319 12.02 28.38 -37.01
C LYS A 319 12.71 27.04 -36.89
N GLN A 320 12.42 26.30 -35.83
CA GLN A 320 12.88 24.92 -35.67
C GLN A 320 11.90 24.08 -34.86
N SER A 321 11.69 22.85 -35.30
CA SER A 321 10.82 21.89 -34.61
C SER A 321 11.61 20.96 -33.70
N PHE A 322 11.08 20.71 -32.51
CA PHE A 322 11.64 19.84 -31.49
C PHE A 322 10.57 18.95 -30.87
N ASN A 323 10.98 17.76 -30.43
CA ASN A 323 10.20 16.95 -29.51
C ASN A 323 10.49 17.43 -28.08
N MET A 324 9.45 17.73 -27.30
CA MET A 324 9.58 18.37 -26.00
C MET A 324 8.64 17.74 -24.97
N ILE A 325 9.04 17.77 -23.70
CA ILE A 325 8.15 17.51 -22.56
C ILE A 325 7.71 18.84 -21.95
N LYS A 326 6.46 18.88 -21.47
CA LYS A 326 5.87 20.04 -20.83
C LYS A 326 5.94 19.88 -19.32
N VAL A 327 6.66 20.78 -18.65
CA VAL A 327 6.88 20.79 -17.20
C VAL A 327 6.14 21.99 -16.60
N PRO A 328 5.37 21.81 -15.51
CA PRO A 328 4.77 22.93 -14.78
C PRO A 328 5.86 23.87 -14.21
N PRO A 329 5.85 25.18 -14.52
CA PRO A 329 6.86 26.11 -13.98
C PRO A 329 6.86 26.19 -12.45
N THR A 330 5.70 25.98 -11.82
CA THR A 330 5.52 25.93 -10.36
C THR A 330 6.31 24.80 -9.71
N LEU A 331 6.53 23.68 -10.42
CA LEU A 331 7.37 22.58 -9.95
C LEU A 331 8.82 23.04 -9.73
N ILE A 332 9.32 23.95 -10.59
CA ILE A 332 10.72 24.37 -10.59
C ILE A 332 10.96 25.59 -9.70
N TRP A 333 10.16 26.65 -9.88
CA TRP A 333 10.37 27.95 -9.21
C TRP A 333 9.33 28.27 -8.14
N GLY A 334 8.23 27.54 -8.04
CA GLY A 334 7.12 27.91 -7.16
C GLY A 334 6.48 29.22 -7.62
N VAL A 335 6.25 30.15 -6.69
CA VAL A 335 5.57 31.45 -6.95
C VAL A 335 6.56 32.61 -7.09
N GLU A 336 7.85 32.42 -6.77
CA GLU A 336 8.88 33.46 -6.74
C GLU A 336 10.10 33.09 -7.60
N ASN A 337 10.90 34.07 -8.01
CA ASN A 337 12.17 33.86 -8.75
C ASN A 337 12.04 33.18 -10.12
N LYS A 338 10.89 33.30 -10.80
CA LYS A 338 10.70 32.85 -12.19
C LYS A 338 11.54 33.71 -13.16
N PRO A 339 12.41 33.11 -13.99
CA PRO A 339 13.17 33.85 -15.01
C PRO A 339 12.29 34.47 -16.09
N ALA A 340 12.82 35.44 -16.83
CA ALA A 340 12.10 36.09 -17.92
C ALA A 340 11.67 35.07 -19.00
N PRO A 341 10.39 35.09 -19.44
CA PRO A 341 9.90 34.18 -20.46
C PRO A 341 10.56 34.47 -21.82
N PHE A 342 10.58 33.44 -22.65
CA PHE A 342 11.01 33.50 -24.04
C PHE A 342 10.12 34.46 -24.82
N ARG A 343 10.72 35.36 -25.60
CA ARG A 343 10.01 36.41 -26.36
C ARG A 343 9.48 35.93 -27.71
N GLY A 344 9.85 34.72 -28.15
CA GLY A 344 9.32 34.10 -29.35
C GLY A 344 8.06 33.29 -29.09
N LYS A 345 7.58 32.56 -30.11
CA LYS A 345 6.36 31.75 -30.03
C LYS A 345 6.70 30.27 -30.09
N ILE A 346 6.08 29.48 -29.22
CA ILE A 346 6.10 28.01 -29.32
C ILE A 346 4.70 27.56 -29.75
N THR A 347 4.61 26.88 -30.89
CA THR A 347 3.35 26.35 -31.42
C THR A 347 3.36 24.82 -31.43
N LEU A 348 2.26 24.22 -30.99
CA LEU A 348 2.08 22.77 -30.93
C LEU A 348 1.68 22.25 -32.31
N GLN A 349 2.42 21.27 -32.83
CA GLN A 349 2.16 20.59 -34.11
C GLN A 349 1.54 19.20 -33.93
N GLY A 350 1.30 18.76 -32.68
CA GLY A 350 0.69 17.47 -32.35
C GLY A 350 1.60 16.57 -31.50
N GLU A 351 1.40 15.26 -31.62
CA GLU A 351 2.15 14.24 -30.88
C GLU A 351 3.59 14.08 -31.40
N GLY A 352 4.56 14.04 -30.48
CA GLY A 352 5.98 13.82 -30.78
C GLY A 352 6.43 12.38 -30.49
N ALA A 353 7.55 11.97 -31.08
CA ALA A 353 8.14 10.65 -30.87
C ALA A 353 9.25 10.67 -29.80
N VAL A 354 9.44 9.55 -29.10
CA VAL A 354 10.52 9.36 -28.10
C VAL A 354 11.88 9.07 -28.76
N THR A 355 11.94 9.10 -30.10
CA THR A 355 13.17 8.86 -30.88
C THR A 355 14.01 10.13 -31.01
N ALA A 356 15.34 9.97 -31.06
CA ALA A 356 16.25 11.06 -31.34
C ALA A 356 16.16 11.45 -32.82
N ASP A 357 15.59 12.62 -33.13
CA ASP A 357 15.60 13.15 -34.50
C ASP A 357 16.79 14.09 -34.74
N LYS A 358 17.48 13.83 -35.85
CA LYS A 358 18.44 14.75 -36.47
C LYS A 358 17.69 16.00 -36.95
N PRO A 359 18.30 17.19 -36.89
CA PRO A 359 17.70 18.38 -37.49
C PRO A 359 17.60 18.18 -39.02
N SER A 360 16.37 18.21 -39.55
CA SER A 360 16.14 18.33 -40.99
C SER A 360 16.45 19.77 -41.40
N SER A 361 17.63 19.97 -41.98
CA SER A 361 17.91 21.13 -42.82
C SER A 361 17.38 20.84 -44.23
N GLU A 362 16.32 21.51 -44.65
CA GLU A 362 16.03 21.66 -46.07
C GLU A 362 16.03 23.14 -46.44
N ASP A 363 17.05 23.49 -47.22
CA ASP A 363 17.26 24.76 -47.88
C ASP A 363 16.22 25.00 -48.98
N VAL A 364 16.01 26.28 -49.23
CA VAL A 364 15.20 26.90 -50.28
C VAL A 364 15.63 26.47 -51.69
N ALA A 365 14.70 26.06 -52.54
CA ALA A 365 14.82 26.23 -54.00
C ALA A 365 13.45 26.36 -54.69
N VAL A 366 13.38 27.35 -55.58
CA VAL A 366 12.20 27.84 -56.32
C VAL A 366 12.05 27.14 -57.68
N ALA A 367 10.80 26.80 -58.00
CA ALA A 367 10.10 26.62 -59.31
C ALA A 367 10.82 26.08 -60.57
N LYS A 368 10.21 25.04 -61.19
CA LYS A 368 9.58 25.10 -62.55
C LYS A 368 8.92 23.78 -63.01
N SER A 369 7.60 23.87 -63.26
CA SER A 369 6.77 23.39 -64.39
C SER A 369 6.92 22.01 -65.08
N GLU A 370 5.74 21.38 -65.25
CA GLU A 370 5.26 20.45 -66.32
C GLU A 370 5.94 19.05 -66.38
N SER A 371 5.27 17.91 -66.63
CA SER A 371 4.05 17.56 -67.38
C SER A 371 3.52 16.14 -67.04
N ASP A 372 2.20 15.94 -67.15
CA ASP A 372 1.38 14.75 -67.52
C ASP A 372 1.89 13.31 -67.35
N SER A 373 1.10 12.47 -66.64
CA SER A 373 0.35 11.35 -67.27
C SER A 373 -0.64 10.68 -66.31
N GLU A 374 -1.90 10.62 -66.77
CA GLU A 374 -3.02 9.73 -66.43
C GLU A 374 -2.60 8.23 -66.37
N SER A 375 -3.27 7.22 -65.81
CA SER A 375 -4.62 6.97 -65.28
C SER A 375 -4.61 5.56 -64.62
N LYS A 376 -5.47 5.31 -63.62
CA LYS A 376 -6.61 4.36 -63.68
C LYS A 376 -7.09 3.93 -62.30
N THR A 377 -8.36 4.27 -62.10
CA THR A 377 -9.32 3.83 -61.10
C THR A 377 -9.56 2.31 -61.17
N GLN A 378 -9.79 1.68 -60.02
CA GLN A 378 -10.83 0.67 -59.89
C GLN A 378 -11.39 0.63 -58.46
N SER A 379 -12.64 1.05 -58.35
CA SER A 379 -13.51 0.89 -57.20
C SER A 379 -14.05 -0.54 -57.14
N GLY A 380 -14.20 -1.07 -55.93
CA GLY A 380 -14.98 -2.27 -55.64
C GLY A 380 -15.50 -2.19 -54.21
N GLU A 381 -16.77 -1.79 -54.06
CA GLU A 381 -17.56 -1.90 -52.83
C GLU A 381 -17.87 -3.36 -52.52
N ILE A 382 -17.74 -3.79 -51.25
CA ILE A 382 -18.73 -4.62 -50.53
C ILE A 382 -18.72 -4.22 -49.05
N GLN A 383 -19.91 -4.07 -48.49
CA GLN A 383 -20.28 -3.57 -47.16
C GLN A 383 -20.52 -4.78 -46.19
N PRO A 384 -21.13 -4.62 -44.99
CA PRO A 384 -20.52 -4.68 -43.64
C PRO A 384 -20.90 -5.92 -42.80
N SER A 385 -20.20 -6.15 -41.68
CA SER A 385 -20.69 -6.96 -40.54
C SER A 385 -20.05 -6.49 -39.21
N GLN A 386 -20.86 -5.94 -38.30
CA GLN A 386 -21.27 -6.55 -37.01
C GLN A 386 -20.07 -6.86 -36.09
N GLY A 387 -19.85 -6.15 -34.99
CA GLY A 387 -20.74 -6.08 -33.83
C GLY A 387 -20.29 -7.14 -32.82
N ILE A 388 -19.48 -6.77 -31.82
CA ILE A 388 -19.24 -7.59 -30.64
C ILE A 388 -19.40 -6.73 -29.40
N ASP A 389 -20.31 -7.22 -28.56
CA ASP A 389 -20.81 -6.68 -27.32
C ASP A 389 -19.74 -6.34 -26.29
N THR A 390 -19.99 -5.22 -25.64
CA THR A 390 -19.41 -4.83 -24.36
C THR A 390 -20.20 -5.53 -23.25
N GLN A 391 -19.52 -6.31 -22.39
CA GLN A 391 -19.97 -6.53 -21.02
C GLN A 391 -18.82 -6.54 -20.01
N PRO A 392 -19.06 -6.03 -18.78
CA PRO A 392 -18.02 -5.66 -17.82
C PRO A 392 -17.61 -6.85 -16.95
N TYR A 393 -16.31 -7.08 -16.81
CA TYR A 393 -15.78 -8.08 -15.89
C TYR A 393 -15.74 -7.52 -14.47
N SER A 394 -16.79 -7.76 -13.70
CA SER A 394 -16.83 -7.57 -12.25
C SER A 394 -16.44 -8.88 -11.55
N GLN A 395 -15.25 -8.93 -10.95
CA GLN A 395 -14.95 -9.85 -9.85
C GLN A 395 -14.15 -9.09 -8.78
N ALA A 396 -14.86 -8.73 -7.71
CA ALA A 396 -14.28 -8.24 -6.47
C ALA A 396 -13.66 -9.43 -5.72
N SER A 397 -12.35 -9.42 -5.55
CA SER A 397 -11.63 -10.39 -4.72
C SER A 397 -11.77 -10.00 -3.25
N THR A 398 -12.37 -10.88 -2.46
CA THR A 398 -12.50 -10.78 -1.01
C THR A 398 -11.13 -10.92 -0.34
N VAL A 399 -10.62 -9.83 0.25
CA VAL A 399 -9.39 -9.85 1.06
C VAL A 399 -9.78 -9.89 2.54
N GLY A 400 -9.77 -11.09 3.12
CA GLY A 400 -9.92 -11.32 4.55
C GLY A 400 -8.61 -11.87 5.15
N ASP A 401 -8.20 -11.25 6.26
CA ASP A 401 -7.31 -11.72 7.32
C ASP A 401 -5.84 -12.04 7.02
N THR A 402 -4.99 -10.99 7.03
CA THR A 402 -3.59 -11.04 7.50
C THR A 402 -3.11 -9.75 8.17
N LEU A 403 -4.00 -8.86 8.64
CA LEU A 403 -3.56 -7.60 9.25
C LEU A 403 -2.86 -7.81 10.61
N ASP A 404 -3.28 -8.83 11.34
CA ASP A 404 -2.86 -9.09 12.73
C ASP A 404 -1.41 -9.55 12.85
N ASP A 405 -1.02 -10.60 12.13
CA ASP A 405 0.32 -11.19 12.27
C ASP A 405 1.41 -10.25 11.76
N ASP A 406 1.16 -9.48 10.70
CA ASP A 406 2.18 -8.59 10.11
C ASP A 406 2.29 -7.26 10.86
N ILE A 407 1.17 -6.71 11.37
CA ILE A 407 1.24 -5.54 12.24
C ILE A 407 1.93 -5.94 13.55
N MET A 408 1.65 -7.13 14.11
CA MET A 408 2.38 -7.65 15.27
C MET A 408 3.85 -7.99 14.97
N ALA A 409 4.19 -8.50 13.78
CA ALA A 409 5.55 -8.85 13.39
C ALA A 409 6.47 -7.66 13.10
N LEU A 410 5.90 -6.47 12.83
CA LEU A 410 6.69 -5.26 12.55
C LEU A 410 7.64 -4.91 13.70
N PHE A 411 7.22 -5.00 14.98
CA PHE A 411 8.02 -4.61 16.16
C PHE A 411 7.72 -5.47 17.43
N PRO A 412 8.52 -6.51 17.77
CA PRO A 412 8.24 -7.48 18.84
C PRO A 412 8.28 -6.96 20.30
N GLU A 413 8.83 -5.78 20.54
CA GLU A 413 9.28 -5.34 21.88
C GLU A 413 8.12 -4.94 22.82
N VAL A 414 6.98 -4.48 22.29
CA VAL A 414 5.82 -4.01 23.09
C VAL A 414 5.06 -5.17 23.75
N ASN A 415 5.14 -6.39 23.19
CA ASN A 415 4.39 -7.55 23.72
C ASN A 415 4.98 -8.07 25.04
N SER A 416 6.29 -7.96 25.22
CA SER A 416 6.96 -8.45 26.43
C SER A 416 6.65 -7.62 27.68
N GLU A 417 6.21 -6.38 27.51
CA GLU A 417 5.83 -5.49 28.60
C GLU A 417 4.32 -5.58 28.92
N LEU A 418 3.47 -5.79 27.90
CA LEU A 418 2.03 -6.00 28.08
C LEU A 418 1.71 -7.37 28.74
N GLU A 419 2.42 -8.44 28.36
CA GLU A 419 2.28 -9.76 29.00
C GLU A 419 2.75 -9.73 30.47
N ARG A 420 3.81 -8.97 30.80
CA ARG A 420 4.29 -8.80 32.17
C ARG A 420 3.30 -8.06 33.08
N VAL A 421 2.56 -7.08 32.54
CA VAL A 421 1.54 -6.35 33.30
C VAL A 421 0.28 -7.21 33.50
N LEU A 422 -0.09 -8.02 32.50
CA LEU A 422 -1.20 -8.98 32.62
C LEU A 422 -0.91 -10.09 33.64
N ASP A 423 0.33 -10.60 33.68
CA ASP A 423 0.76 -11.58 34.69
C ASP A 423 0.80 -10.98 36.11
N GLN A 424 1.14 -9.69 36.27
CA GLN A 424 1.19 -9.03 37.58
C GLN A 424 -0.21 -8.70 38.15
N VAL A 425 -1.21 -8.51 37.30
CA VAL A 425 -2.60 -8.28 37.75
C VAL A 425 -3.33 -9.60 38.05
N GLN A 426 -2.96 -10.71 37.38
CA GLN A 426 -3.52 -12.04 37.67
C GLN A 426 -2.89 -12.72 38.90
N SER A 427 -1.68 -12.34 39.30
CA SER A 427 -1.00 -12.91 40.47
C SER A 427 -1.32 -12.21 41.80
N ALA A 428 -2.00 -11.06 41.78
CA ALA A 428 -2.41 -10.32 42.98
C ALA A 428 -3.77 -10.77 43.57
N ASP A 429 -4.55 -11.57 42.86
CA ASP A 429 -5.93 -11.95 43.24
C ASP A 429 -6.06 -13.42 43.71
N SER A 430 -4.96 -14.04 44.13
CA SER A 430 -4.94 -15.48 44.50
C SER A 430 -4.13 -15.82 45.76
N ALA A 431 -3.85 -14.85 46.63
CA ALA A 431 -3.08 -15.09 47.86
C ALA A 431 -3.75 -14.53 49.12
N GLU A 432 -4.94 -15.01 49.44
CA GLU A 432 -5.44 -15.06 50.82
C GLU A 432 -6.09 -16.44 51.06
N GLN A 433 -5.32 -17.39 51.60
CA GLN A 433 -5.74 -18.33 52.66
C GLN A 433 -4.62 -19.33 53.00
N GLU A 434 -4.01 -19.09 54.17
CA GLU A 434 -3.65 -20.04 55.24
C GLU A 434 -2.98 -21.39 54.89
N SER A 435 -1.72 -21.58 55.32
CA SER A 435 -1.33 -22.35 56.53
C SER A 435 -1.36 -23.88 56.29
N SER A 436 -0.31 -24.69 56.40
CA SER A 436 0.77 -24.78 57.38
C SER A 436 1.74 -25.94 57.04
N ALA A 437 2.95 -25.85 57.62
CA ALA A 437 3.86 -26.94 58.03
C ALA A 437 4.70 -27.75 57.00
N GLU A 438 6.01 -27.45 57.05
CA GLU A 438 7.19 -28.25 56.72
C GLU A 438 7.40 -29.49 57.65
N PRO A 439 8.54 -30.23 57.64
CA PRO A 439 9.26 -30.95 56.57
C PRO A 439 9.75 -32.37 57.02
N ASN A 440 10.66 -32.97 56.22
CA ASN A 440 11.61 -34.07 56.52
C ASN A 440 11.09 -35.53 56.42
N SER A 441 11.85 -36.54 55.99
CA SER A 441 13.23 -36.72 55.49
C SER A 441 13.42 -38.20 55.07
N SER A 442 14.35 -38.45 54.13
CA SER A 442 15.23 -39.65 53.91
C SER A 442 14.95 -40.97 54.67
N THR A 443 15.09 -42.20 54.13
CA THR A 443 16.33 -42.82 53.58
C THR A 443 16.06 -44.27 53.08
N SER A 444 16.77 -44.72 52.02
CA SER A 444 17.36 -46.08 51.69
C SER A 444 16.62 -47.41 52.01
N ALA A 445 16.64 -48.52 51.23
CA ALA A 445 17.45 -49.02 50.12
C ALA A 445 16.79 -50.23 49.39
N LYS A 446 17.20 -50.45 48.12
CA LYS A 446 17.30 -51.66 47.24
C LYS A 446 16.64 -52.98 47.70
N ASN A 447 15.95 -53.78 46.85
CA ASN A 447 16.50 -54.40 45.63
C ASN A 447 15.44 -55.16 44.76
N VAL A 448 15.73 -55.26 43.46
CA VAL A 448 15.32 -56.22 42.40
C VAL A 448 13.85 -56.30 41.90
N GLY A 449 13.62 -55.63 40.75
CA GLY A 449 13.36 -56.31 39.47
C GLY A 449 11.97 -56.90 39.20
N SER A 450 11.05 -56.07 38.67
CA SER A 450 9.98 -56.41 37.71
C SER A 450 9.21 -55.13 37.33
N ARG A 451 9.16 -54.75 36.04
CA ARG A 451 8.34 -53.65 35.48
C ARG A 451 7.84 -54.11 34.09
N PRO A 452 6.63 -53.79 33.61
CA PRO A 452 5.77 -52.67 34.01
C PRO A 452 4.38 -53.02 34.55
N LYS A 453 3.82 -51.96 35.17
CA LYS A 453 2.63 -51.85 36.01
C LYS A 453 1.32 -52.04 35.24
N SER A 454 0.36 -52.67 35.91
CA SER A 454 -1.07 -52.58 35.64
C SER A 454 -1.71 -51.49 36.51
N ASN A 455 -2.66 -50.77 35.89
CA ASN A 455 -3.94 -50.22 36.37
C ASN A 455 -3.95 -49.29 37.61
N ASP A 456 -4.70 -48.19 37.69
CA ASP A 456 -5.82 -47.70 36.87
C ASP A 456 -6.07 -46.22 37.23
N GLN A 457 -6.71 -45.49 36.30
CA GLN A 457 -7.44 -44.22 36.49
C GLN A 457 -6.66 -42.90 36.72
N LYS A 458 -6.32 -42.24 35.61
CA LYS A 458 -6.71 -40.84 35.34
C LYS A 458 -6.84 -40.64 33.82
N ALA A 459 -7.92 -40.01 33.42
CA ALA A 459 -8.46 -39.96 32.07
C ALA A 459 -7.56 -39.24 31.04
N ASN A 460 -7.42 -39.87 29.86
CA ASN A 460 -7.49 -39.32 28.50
C ASN A 460 -7.26 -37.80 28.31
N ASN A 461 -6.13 -37.42 27.70
CA ASN A 461 -6.03 -37.00 26.29
C ASN A 461 -4.75 -36.17 26.03
N THR A 462 -3.64 -36.84 25.71
CA THR A 462 -2.57 -36.26 24.88
C THR A 462 -2.53 -37.07 23.59
N SER A 463 -3.31 -36.62 22.60
CA SER A 463 -3.46 -37.30 21.30
C SER A 463 -2.14 -37.29 20.52
N ASP A 464 -1.81 -38.42 19.87
CA ASP A 464 -0.56 -38.63 19.11
C ASP A 464 -0.40 -37.52 18.04
N LEU A 465 0.83 -37.04 17.82
CA LEU A 465 1.10 -35.95 16.85
C LEU A 465 0.60 -36.26 15.43
N GLY A 466 0.48 -37.54 15.08
CA GLY A 466 -0.13 -37.98 13.82
C GLY A 466 -1.66 -37.78 13.78
N GLU A 467 -2.36 -37.99 14.89
CA GLU A 467 -3.81 -37.81 14.99
C GLU A 467 -4.17 -36.32 15.01
N GLN A 468 -3.38 -35.50 15.70
CA GLN A 468 -3.53 -34.04 15.68
C GLN A 468 -3.37 -33.49 14.25
N PHE A 469 -2.36 -33.97 13.51
CA PHE A 469 -2.21 -33.64 12.09
C PHE A 469 -3.43 -34.06 11.27
N TRP A 470 -3.98 -35.25 11.53
CA TRP A 470 -5.13 -35.76 10.81
C TRP A 470 -6.42 -34.97 11.08
N GLN A 471 -6.66 -34.60 12.34
CA GLN A 471 -7.79 -33.76 12.71
C GLN A 471 -7.66 -32.36 12.12
N TRP A 472 -6.46 -31.78 12.18
CA TRP A 472 -6.16 -30.51 11.54
C TRP A 472 -6.39 -30.54 10.03
N LEU A 473 -5.97 -31.61 9.36
CA LEU A 473 -6.17 -31.78 7.93
C LEU A 473 -7.66 -31.87 7.58
N LYS A 474 -8.44 -32.64 8.35
CA LYS A 474 -9.90 -32.78 8.15
C LYS A 474 -10.65 -31.47 8.38
N MET A 475 -10.35 -30.77 9.48
CA MET A 475 -10.94 -29.47 9.76
C MET A 475 -10.55 -28.47 8.69
N GLY A 476 -9.27 -28.46 8.31
CA GLY A 476 -8.71 -27.54 7.32
C GLY A 476 -9.27 -27.71 5.90
N VAL A 477 -9.68 -28.93 5.55
CA VAL A 477 -10.41 -29.20 4.29
C VAL A 477 -11.89 -28.82 4.42
N ALA A 478 -12.51 -29.02 5.59
CA ALA A 478 -13.93 -28.73 5.82
C ALA A 478 -14.23 -27.23 5.99
N ASP A 479 -13.32 -26.47 6.60
CA ASP A 479 -13.43 -25.01 6.82
C ASP A 479 -12.81 -24.18 5.68
N HIS A 480 -12.29 -24.84 4.65
CA HIS A 480 -11.57 -24.25 3.52
C HIS A 480 -10.30 -23.44 3.88
N SER A 481 -9.74 -23.62 5.08
CA SER A 481 -8.50 -22.96 5.52
C SER A 481 -7.24 -23.54 4.85
N ILE A 482 -7.33 -24.77 4.33
CA ILE A 482 -6.31 -25.37 3.48
C ILE A 482 -6.75 -25.26 2.02
N VAL A 483 -6.07 -24.39 1.27
CA VAL A 483 -6.29 -24.21 -0.17
C VAL A 483 -6.07 -25.54 -0.92
N ILE A 484 -7.01 -25.90 -1.78
CA ILE A 484 -7.02 -27.11 -2.60
C ILE A 484 -6.99 -26.70 -4.08
N ASN A 485 -6.17 -27.37 -4.91
CA ASN A 485 -6.10 -27.17 -6.37
C ASN A 485 -5.59 -25.80 -6.88
N ASP A 486 -4.75 -25.12 -6.10
CA ASP A 486 -3.96 -23.97 -6.57
C ASP A 486 -2.52 -24.40 -6.89
N THR A 487 -1.83 -23.64 -7.75
CA THR A 487 -0.42 -23.77 -8.14
C THR A 487 0.57 -23.89 -6.98
N LYS A 488 0.23 -23.37 -5.80
CA LYS A 488 1.00 -23.49 -4.55
C LYS A 488 0.25 -24.23 -3.43
N ALA A 489 -0.90 -24.84 -3.74
CA ALA A 489 -1.71 -25.54 -2.75
C ALA A 489 -0.95 -26.73 -2.16
N PRO A 490 -1.04 -26.97 -0.84
CA PRO A 490 -0.45 -28.15 -0.23
C PRO A 490 -1.30 -29.41 -0.43
N ILE A 491 -2.50 -29.28 -1.02
CA ILE A 491 -3.43 -30.38 -1.34
C ILE A 491 -3.94 -30.22 -2.78
N HIS A 492 -3.96 -31.31 -3.53
CA HIS A 492 -4.63 -31.39 -4.83
C HIS A 492 -5.63 -32.53 -4.83
N THR A 493 -6.75 -32.41 -5.54
CA THR A 493 -7.73 -33.49 -5.70
C THR A 493 -7.78 -33.96 -7.14
N VAL A 494 -7.65 -35.27 -7.37
CA VAL A 494 -7.77 -35.88 -8.70
C VAL A 494 -8.64 -37.13 -8.59
N GLU A 495 -9.70 -37.20 -9.41
CA GLU A 495 -10.64 -38.34 -9.49
C GLU A 495 -11.17 -38.84 -8.12
N GLY A 496 -11.42 -37.92 -7.19
CA GLY A 496 -11.96 -38.24 -5.86
C GLY A 496 -10.92 -38.68 -4.82
N THR A 497 -9.63 -38.63 -5.15
CA THR A 497 -8.53 -38.82 -4.19
C THR A 497 -7.87 -37.50 -3.83
N TYR A 498 -7.35 -37.40 -2.60
CA TYR A 498 -6.60 -36.23 -2.15
C TYR A 498 -5.10 -36.54 -2.23
N PHE A 499 -4.34 -35.60 -2.78
CA PHE A 499 -2.89 -35.65 -2.90
C PHE A 499 -2.27 -34.60 -1.99
N LEU A 500 -1.56 -35.05 -0.95
CA LEU A 500 -0.90 -34.22 0.04
C LEU A 500 0.55 -33.96 -0.35
N VAL A 501 0.90 -32.71 -0.64
CA VAL A 501 2.23 -32.32 -1.12
C VAL A 501 3.23 -32.31 0.05
N SER A 502 4.26 -33.16 -0.03
CA SER A 502 5.29 -33.31 1.01
C SER A 502 6.63 -32.70 0.56
N PRO A 503 7.37 -31.98 1.44
CA PRO A 503 7.13 -31.79 2.88
C PRO A 503 6.20 -30.61 3.22
N GLY A 504 5.68 -29.90 2.22
CA GLY A 504 4.98 -28.63 2.40
C GLY A 504 3.81 -28.66 3.38
N ILE A 505 2.95 -29.69 3.29
CA ILE A 505 1.81 -29.83 4.20
C ILE A 505 2.22 -30.06 5.66
N PHE A 506 3.26 -30.87 5.91
CA PHE A 506 3.74 -31.17 7.26
C PHE A 506 4.48 -30.00 7.87
N LYS A 507 5.27 -29.28 7.07
CA LYS A 507 5.89 -28.02 7.50
C LYS A 507 4.84 -27.00 7.90
N ARG A 508 3.78 -26.85 7.10
CA ARG A 508 2.68 -25.94 7.40
C ARG A 508 1.97 -26.29 8.70
N PHE A 509 1.70 -27.58 8.95
CA PHE A 509 1.14 -28.03 10.23
C PHE A 509 2.10 -27.76 11.40
N SER A 510 3.38 -28.12 11.25
CA SER A 510 4.39 -27.92 12.30
C SER A 510 4.62 -26.44 12.63
N THR A 511 4.60 -25.55 11.65
CA THR A 511 4.65 -24.10 11.88
C THR A 511 3.38 -23.57 12.53
N LYS A 512 2.20 -24.03 12.09
CA LYS A 512 0.92 -23.47 12.54
C LYS A 512 0.48 -23.98 13.92
N GLU A 513 0.63 -25.28 14.19
CA GLU A 513 0.10 -25.92 15.40
C GLU A 513 1.19 -26.23 16.44
N LEU A 514 2.45 -26.37 16.02
CA LEU A 514 3.56 -26.71 16.92
C LEU A 514 4.58 -25.57 17.10
N GLY A 515 4.49 -24.49 16.31
CA GLY A 515 5.41 -23.35 16.37
C GLY A 515 6.87 -23.66 16.00
N ASP A 516 7.16 -24.89 15.53
CA ASP A 516 8.51 -25.38 15.27
C ASP A 516 8.53 -26.16 13.95
N GLU A 517 9.06 -25.52 12.90
CA GLU A 517 9.12 -26.12 11.57
C GLU A 517 9.92 -27.43 11.58
N GLU A 518 10.98 -27.58 12.41
CA GLU A 518 11.88 -28.75 12.38
C GLU A 518 11.19 -30.07 12.76
N GLN A 519 10.02 -30.00 13.41
CA GLN A 519 9.23 -31.17 13.81
C GLN A 519 8.47 -31.83 12.66
N TRP A 520 8.48 -31.26 11.45
CA TRP A 520 7.76 -31.80 10.29
C TRP A 520 8.13 -33.27 9.99
N LYS A 521 9.39 -33.67 10.24
CA LYS A 521 9.86 -35.06 10.06
C LYS A 521 9.22 -36.02 11.06
N ALA A 522 9.02 -35.57 12.31
CA ALA A 522 8.39 -36.35 13.35
C ALA A 522 6.89 -36.54 13.04
N VAL A 523 6.21 -35.46 12.64
CA VAL A 523 4.80 -35.48 12.23
C VAL A 523 4.61 -36.40 11.03
N GLN A 524 5.43 -36.26 9.98
CA GLN A 524 5.34 -37.12 8.79
C GLN A 524 5.55 -38.61 9.13
N LYS A 525 6.51 -38.94 10.01
CA LYS A 525 6.75 -40.33 10.44
C LYS A 525 5.58 -40.89 11.28
N ARG A 526 4.94 -40.05 12.10
CA ARG A 526 3.77 -40.43 12.90
C ARG A 526 2.53 -40.63 12.03
N PHE A 527 2.30 -39.72 11.07
CA PHE A 527 1.25 -39.86 10.07
C PHE A 527 1.41 -41.14 9.23
N GLN A 528 2.63 -41.48 8.78
CA GLN A 528 2.88 -42.75 8.06
C GLN A 528 2.55 -44.00 8.88
N LYS A 529 2.65 -43.94 10.22
CA LYS A 529 2.29 -45.05 11.11
C LYS A 529 0.77 -45.24 11.24
N LEU A 530 -0.02 -44.20 10.99
CA LEU A 530 -1.49 -44.31 10.98
C LEU A 530 -2.01 -45.13 9.79
N GLY A 531 -1.20 -45.29 8.73
CA GLY A 531 -1.53 -46.17 7.60
C GLY A 531 -2.70 -45.69 6.75
N LEU A 532 -3.07 -44.40 6.85
CA LEU A 532 -4.20 -43.80 6.12
C LEU A 532 -3.88 -43.49 4.65
N HIS A 533 -2.60 -43.46 4.27
CA HIS A 533 -2.14 -43.20 2.90
C HIS A 533 -2.10 -44.48 2.04
N ILE A 534 -2.37 -44.33 0.74
CA ILE A 534 -2.31 -45.42 -0.24
C ILE A 534 -0.85 -45.78 -0.52
N ARG A 535 -0.51 -47.07 -0.32
CA ARG A 535 0.80 -47.63 -0.66
C ARG A 535 0.72 -48.34 -2.01
N THR A 536 1.46 -47.86 -3.01
CA THR A 536 1.51 -48.49 -4.34
C THR A 536 2.93 -49.02 -4.56
N GLN A 537 3.06 -50.30 -4.90
CA GLN A 537 4.36 -50.98 -5.13
C GLN A 537 5.40 -50.82 -4.01
N GLY A 538 4.96 -50.77 -2.74
CA GLY A 538 5.86 -50.67 -1.58
C GLY A 538 6.44 -49.26 -1.32
N GLN A 539 6.06 -48.25 -2.12
CA GLN A 539 6.44 -46.86 -1.90
C GLN A 539 5.30 -46.07 -1.24
N ASN A 540 5.67 -45.23 -0.26
CA ASN A 540 4.72 -44.39 0.49
C ASN A 540 4.53 -42.99 -0.14
N ILE A 541 5.47 -42.53 -0.97
CA ILE A 541 5.46 -41.21 -1.60
C ILE A 541 5.35 -41.41 -3.11
N HIS A 542 4.34 -40.79 -3.72
CA HIS A 542 4.06 -40.84 -5.15
C HIS A 542 4.58 -39.58 -5.83
N ASN A 543 5.09 -39.73 -7.05
CA ASN A 543 5.41 -38.61 -7.93
C ASN A 543 4.21 -38.40 -8.87
N VAL A 544 3.60 -37.21 -8.84
CA VAL A 544 2.45 -36.87 -9.68
C VAL A 544 2.82 -35.68 -10.55
N SER A 545 2.49 -35.74 -11.84
CA SER A 545 2.60 -34.62 -12.76
C SER A 545 1.32 -33.81 -12.70
N VAL A 546 1.41 -32.52 -12.32
CA VAL A 546 0.28 -31.60 -12.30
C VAL A 546 0.39 -30.68 -13.52
N GLU A 547 -0.60 -30.74 -14.40
CA GLU A 547 -0.67 -29.96 -15.64
C GLU A 547 -1.62 -28.77 -15.45
N GLY A 548 -1.10 -27.56 -15.64
CA GLY A 548 -1.89 -26.32 -15.70
C GLY A 548 -1.88 -25.74 -17.12
N PRO A 549 -2.70 -24.70 -17.40
CA PRO A 549 -2.94 -24.18 -18.74
C PRO A 549 -1.68 -23.72 -19.49
N ASN A 550 -0.60 -23.36 -18.78
CA ASN A 550 0.65 -22.88 -19.37
C ASN A 550 1.91 -23.65 -18.93
N LYS A 551 1.84 -24.55 -17.93
CA LYS A 551 3.02 -25.25 -17.36
C LYS A 551 2.65 -26.57 -16.67
N THR A 552 3.54 -27.55 -16.79
CA THR A 552 3.47 -28.85 -16.08
C THR A 552 4.56 -28.94 -15.01
N ARG A 553 4.22 -29.40 -13.80
CA ARG A 553 5.17 -29.56 -12.68
C ARG A 553 5.04 -30.91 -12.01
N LEU A 554 6.17 -31.55 -11.73
CA LEU A 554 6.23 -32.80 -10.97
C LEU A 554 6.23 -32.51 -9.46
N LEU A 555 5.27 -33.08 -8.72
CA LEU A 555 5.15 -32.97 -7.26
C LEU A 555 5.33 -34.33 -6.60
N LYS A 556 5.80 -34.33 -5.35
CA LYS A 556 5.95 -35.55 -4.52
C LYS A 556 5.04 -35.46 -3.31
N GLY A 557 4.30 -36.53 -3.01
CA GLY A 557 3.28 -36.47 -1.98
C GLY A 557 2.62 -37.79 -1.66
N TYR A 558 1.66 -37.76 -0.75
CA TYR A 558 0.85 -38.91 -0.36
C TYR A 558 -0.49 -38.88 -1.09
N LEU A 559 -0.96 -40.03 -1.56
CA LEU A 559 -2.32 -40.20 -2.04
C LEU A 559 -3.17 -40.76 -0.91
N GLU A 560 -4.32 -40.15 -0.67
CA GLU A 560 -5.29 -40.54 0.35
C GLU A 560 -6.67 -40.78 -0.25
N CYS A 561 -7.32 -41.86 0.20
CA CYS A 561 -8.75 -42.11 -0.02
C CYS A 561 -9.54 -41.44 1.09
N LEU A 562 -9.98 -40.20 0.88
CA LEU A 562 -11.07 -39.63 1.68
C LEU A 562 -12.36 -39.84 0.89
N SER A 563 -13.27 -40.66 1.41
CA SER A 563 -14.66 -40.67 0.95
C SER A 563 -15.26 -39.28 1.18
N LYS A 564 -15.77 -38.63 0.13
CA LYS A 564 -16.47 -37.34 0.25
C LYS A 564 -17.60 -37.47 1.29
N PRO A 565 -17.79 -36.48 2.19
CA PRO A 565 -19.05 -36.36 2.91
C PRO A 565 -20.23 -36.12 1.95
#